data_AF-A0A249N186-F1
#
_entry.id   AF-A0A249N186-F1
#
_cell.length_a   1.000
_cell.length_b   1.000
_cell.length_c   1.000
_cell.angle_alpha   90.00
_cell.angle_beta   90.00
_cell.angle_gamma   90.00
#
_symmetry.space_group_name_H-M   'P 1'
#
loop_
_entity.id
_entity.type
_entity.pdbx_description
1 polymer ?
#
loop_
_entity_poly.entity_id
_entity_poly.type
_entity_poly.pdbx_seq_one_letter_code
_entity_poly.pdbx_strand_id
1 'polypeptide(L)'
;MMRNLRAATVSLAIVALASCSPSERQQTGDDLRSDMPLRDAPYFAQHEQERVEMARICEKWKASQRPLASWPSVVVNNCNNVDTANQLIQAKKDRDEFKKGMGI
;
A
#
# COMPACT_ATOMS: atom_id res chain seq x y z
N MET A 1 -0.39 56.03 -42.97
CA MET A 1 -0.88 54.78 -42.32
C MET A 1 0.20 53.73 -42.55
N MET A 2 0.82 53.08 -41.57
CA MET A 2 0.26 52.40 -40.40
C MET A 2 1.22 52.49 -39.20
N ARG A 3 0.63 52.55 -38.00
CA ARG A 3 1.30 52.56 -36.69
C ARG A 3 1.76 51.14 -36.33
N ASN A 4 2.99 51.02 -35.84
CA ASN A 4 3.50 49.81 -35.20
C ASN A 4 2.73 49.55 -33.89
N LEU A 5 1.82 48.57 -33.88
CA LEU A 5 1.21 48.06 -32.66
C LEU A 5 2.08 46.93 -32.11
N ARG A 6 2.74 47.20 -30.98
CA ARG A 6 3.33 46.16 -30.12
C ARG A 6 2.18 45.39 -29.46
N ALA A 7 1.96 44.15 -29.85
CA ALA A 7 1.06 43.24 -29.14
C ALA A 7 1.88 42.44 -28.12
N ALA A 8 1.67 42.72 -26.85
CA ALA A 8 2.28 42.00 -25.74
C ALA A 8 1.70 40.58 -25.67
N THR A 9 2.57 39.58 -25.73
CA THR A 9 2.27 38.16 -25.54
C THR A 9 1.95 37.90 -24.06
N VAL A 10 0.68 37.72 -23.74
CA VAL A 10 0.24 37.18 -22.43
C VAL A 10 0.18 35.66 -22.56
N SER A 11 1.27 34.99 -22.22
CA SER A 11 1.33 33.53 -22.15
C SER A 11 0.58 33.07 -20.89
N LEU A 12 -0.63 32.52 -21.07
CA LEU A 12 -1.39 31.87 -20.02
C LEU A 12 -0.77 30.48 -19.74
N ALA A 13 0.10 30.40 -18.74
CA ALA A 13 0.70 29.14 -18.31
C ALA A 13 -0.34 28.32 -17.52
N ILE A 14 -1.01 27.40 -18.20
CA ILE A 14 -1.82 26.35 -17.56
C ILE A 14 -0.84 25.35 -16.92
N VAL A 15 -0.62 25.48 -15.62
CA VAL A 15 0.07 24.46 -14.83
C VAL A 15 -0.87 23.26 -14.71
N ALA A 16 -0.75 22.32 -15.65
CA ALA A 16 -1.35 21.01 -15.51
C ALA A 16 -0.64 20.31 -14.34
N LEU A 17 -1.32 20.22 -13.20
CA LEU A 17 -1.00 19.26 -12.15
C LEU A 17 -1.22 17.86 -12.75
N ALA A 18 -0.21 17.36 -13.45
CA ALA A 18 -0.08 15.94 -13.75
C ALA A 18 0.13 15.23 -12.40
N SER A 19 -0.96 15.03 -11.67
CA SER A 19 -1.01 13.96 -10.68
C SER A 19 -0.60 12.69 -11.43
N CYS A 20 0.49 12.08 -10.97
CA CYS A 20 0.98 10.82 -11.51
C CYS A 20 -0.09 9.76 -11.28
N SER A 21 -1.04 9.65 -12.21
CA SER A 21 -1.91 8.49 -12.31
C SER A 21 -0.99 7.29 -12.54
N PRO A 22 -1.08 6.22 -11.75
CA PRO A 22 -0.28 5.04 -12.01
C PRO A 22 -0.53 4.59 -13.44
N SER A 23 0.55 4.22 -14.14
CA SER A 23 0.47 3.71 -15.51
C SER A 23 -0.64 2.67 -15.63
N GLU A 24 -1.35 2.63 -16.76
CA GLU A 24 -2.41 1.63 -17.00
C GLU A 24 -1.95 0.18 -16.73
N ARG A 25 -0.65 -0.13 -16.93
CA ARG A 25 -0.06 -1.42 -16.55
C ARG A 25 -0.16 -1.73 -15.05
N GLN A 26 -0.03 -0.72 -14.19
CA GLN A 26 -0.21 -0.86 -12.74
C GLN A 26 -1.68 -1.12 -12.39
N GLN A 27 -2.61 -0.67 -13.23
CA GLN A 27 -4.05 -0.80 -13.04
C GLN A 27 -4.58 -2.14 -13.57
N THR A 28 -4.02 -2.66 -14.68
CA THR A 28 -4.40 -3.96 -15.26
C THR A 28 -3.92 -5.15 -14.44
N GLY A 29 -2.92 -4.99 -13.57
CA GLY A 29 -2.67 -5.94 -12.48
C GLY A 29 -2.16 -7.32 -12.89
N ASP A 30 -1.45 -7.43 -14.02
CA ASP A 30 -0.88 -8.70 -14.51
C ASP A 30 0.11 -9.35 -13.50
N ASP A 31 0.62 -8.59 -12.53
CA ASP A 31 1.55 -9.04 -11.47
C ASP A 31 0.91 -9.20 -10.07
N LEU A 32 -0.43 -9.16 -9.97
CA LEU A 32 -1.13 -9.30 -8.68
C LEU A 32 -1.28 -10.77 -8.28
N ARG A 33 -0.35 -11.23 -7.44
CA ARG A 33 -0.38 -12.59 -6.90
C ARG A 33 -1.63 -12.82 -6.03
N SER A 34 -2.35 -13.90 -6.30
CA SER A 34 -3.52 -14.37 -5.51
C SER A 34 -3.53 -15.89 -5.25
N ASP A 35 -2.59 -16.62 -5.85
CA ASP A 35 -2.34 -18.05 -5.66
C ASP A 35 -1.53 -18.29 -4.37
N MET A 36 -2.24 -18.30 -3.25
CA MET A 36 -1.63 -18.52 -1.93
C MET A 36 -2.61 -19.25 -1.01
N PRO A 37 -2.11 -20.00 -0.02
CA PRO A 37 -2.96 -20.55 1.02
C PRO A 37 -3.46 -19.42 1.93
N LEU A 38 -4.68 -19.60 2.47
CA LEU A 38 -5.15 -18.82 3.61
C LEU A 38 -4.32 -19.20 4.84
N ARG A 39 -3.77 -18.20 5.54
CA ARG A 39 -3.01 -18.35 6.78
C ARG A 39 -3.61 -17.42 7.83
N ASP A 40 -3.59 -17.84 9.08
CA ASP A 40 -4.11 -17.07 10.20
C ASP A 40 -3.03 -16.12 10.80
N ALA A 41 -3.47 -15.22 11.67
CA ALA A 41 -2.56 -14.29 12.34
C ALA A 41 -1.50 -15.00 13.23
N PRO A 42 -1.82 -16.06 13.99
CA PRO A 42 -0.82 -16.85 14.72
C PRO A 42 0.28 -17.41 13.83
N TYR A 43 -0.05 -17.93 12.64
CA TYR A 43 0.94 -18.39 11.67
C TYR A 43 1.90 -17.25 11.31
N PHE A 44 1.40 -16.11 10.85
CA PHE A 44 2.24 -14.97 10.46
C PHE A 44 3.04 -14.36 11.63
N ALA A 45 2.55 -14.47 12.86
CA ALA A 45 3.29 -14.03 14.03
C ALA A 45 4.53 -14.91 14.29
N GLN A 46 4.49 -16.19 13.91
CA GLN A 46 5.56 -17.16 14.09
C GLN A 46 6.48 -17.28 12.86
N HIS A 47 5.99 -16.91 11.67
CA HIS A 47 6.66 -17.08 10.39
C HIS A 47 6.97 -15.72 9.76
N GLU A 48 8.09 -15.11 10.17
CA GLU A 48 8.45 -13.75 9.78
C GLU A 48 8.67 -13.59 8.27
N GLN A 49 9.34 -14.54 7.62
CA GLN A 49 9.63 -14.44 6.20
C GLN A 49 8.34 -14.40 5.37
N GLU A 50 7.41 -15.30 5.67
CA GLU A 50 6.10 -15.36 5.03
C GLU A 50 5.22 -14.16 5.38
N ARG A 51 5.30 -13.63 6.61
CA ARG A 51 4.63 -12.37 6.99
C ARG A 51 5.13 -11.21 6.13
N VAL A 52 6.45 -11.07 5.96
CA VAL A 52 7.06 -10.00 5.15
C VAL A 52 6.72 -10.17 3.67
N GLU A 53 6.72 -11.40 3.16
CA GLU A 53 6.29 -11.67 1.80
C GLU A 53 4.82 -11.31 1.58
N MET A 54 3.93 -11.75 2.47
CA MET A 54 2.51 -11.46 2.39
C MET A 54 2.24 -9.95 2.54
N ALA A 55 2.98 -9.24 3.39
CA ALA A 55 2.90 -7.78 3.49
C ALA A 55 3.21 -7.10 2.14
N ARG A 56 4.23 -7.56 1.41
CA ARG A 56 4.53 -7.04 0.06
C ARG A 56 3.40 -7.31 -0.94
N ILE A 57 2.76 -8.47 -0.85
CA ILE A 57 1.58 -8.79 -1.67
C ILE A 57 0.44 -7.82 -1.35
N CYS A 58 0.16 -7.59 -0.07
CA CYS A 58 -0.85 -6.64 0.38
C CYS A 58 -0.60 -5.23 -0.15
N GLU A 59 0.64 -4.74 -0.10
CA GLU A 59 0.99 -3.42 -0.63
C GLU A 59 0.81 -3.33 -2.15
N LYS A 60 1.13 -4.38 -2.91
CA LYS A 60 0.84 -4.41 -4.35
C LYS A 60 -0.65 -4.34 -4.64
N TRP A 61 -1.47 -5.10 -3.90
CA TRP A 61 -2.92 -5.05 -4.04
C TRP A 61 -3.48 -3.67 -3.68
N LYS A 62 -3.04 -3.07 -2.56
CA LYS A 62 -3.40 -1.68 -2.18
C LYS A 62 -3.02 -0.68 -3.28
N ALA A 63 -1.82 -0.81 -3.84
CA ALA A 63 -1.31 0.08 -4.89
C ALA A 63 -2.02 -0.06 -6.24
N SER A 64 -2.71 -1.18 -6.50
CA SER A 64 -3.45 -1.40 -7.75
C SER A 64 -4.66 -0.46 -7.93
N GLN A 65 -5.10 0.22 -6.87
CA GLN A 65 -6.30 1.06 -6.83
C GLN A 65 -7.61 0.34 -7.22
N ARG A 66 -7.59 -1.00 -7.32
CA ARG A 66 -8.78 -1.80 -7.54
C ARG A 66 -9.72 -1.70 -6.33
N PRO A 67 -11.05 -1.61 -6.53
CA PRO A 67 -11.99 -1.60 -5.42
C PRO A 67 -11.80 -2.83 -4.53
N LEU A 68 -11.85 -2.67 -3.20
CA LEU A 68 -11.67 -3.78 -2.25
C LEU A 68 -12.64 -4.96 -2.52
N ALA A 69 -13.85 -4.67 -3.01
CA ALA A 69 -14.83 -5.70 -3.37
C ALA A 69 -14.39 -6.60 -4.55
N SER A 70 -13.40 -6.18 -5.34
CA SER A 70 -12.84 -6.96 -6.45
C SER A 70 -11.63 -7.81 -6.06
N TRP A 71 -11.14 -7.68 -4.81
CA TRP A 71 -9.98 -8.42 -4.36
C TRP A 71 -10.38 -9.87 -4.04
N PRO A 72 -9.53 -10.85 -4.38
CA PRO A 72 -9.75 -12.23 -3.95
C PRO A 72 -9.84 -12.31 -2.42
N SER A 73 -10.79 -13.08 -1.90
CA SER A 73 -11.02 -13.21 -0.45
C SER A 73 -9.78 -13.68 0.31
N VAL A 74 -8.98 -14.56 -0.30
CA VAL A 74 -7.72 -15.05 0.27
C VAL A 74 -6.70 -13.93 0.47
N VAL A 75 -6.65 -12.97 -0.45
CA VAL A 75 -5.77 -11.80 -0.34
C VAL A 75 -6.25 -10.91 0.81
N VAL A 76 -7.54 -10.57 0.82
CA VAL A 76 -8.14 -9.72 1.86
C VAL A 76 -7.90 -10.32 3.25
N ASN A 77 -8.22 -11.61 3.43
CA ASN A 77 -8.09 -12.28 4.71
C ASN A 77 -6.63 -12.41 5.15
N ASN A 78 -5.71 -12.76 4.24
CA ASN A 78 -4.29 -12.82 4.59
C ASN A 78 -3.73 -11.43 4.96
N CYS A 79 -4.16 -10.36 4.29
CA CYS A 79 -3.75 -9.00 4.66
C CYS A 79 -4.25 -8.60 6.05
N ASN A 80 -5.53 -8.87 6.35
CA ASN A 80 -6.07 -8.65 7.70
C ASN A 80 -5.31 -9.46 8.76
N ASN A 81 -4.92 -10.70 8.43
CA ASN A 81 -4.18 -11.57 9.34
C ASN A 81 -2.73 -11.12 9.53
N VAL A 82 -2.07 -10.59 8.50
CA VAL A 82 -0.75 -9.94 8.62
C VAL A 82 -0.83 -8.71 9.51
N ASP A 83 -1.83 -7.85 9.31
CA ASP A 83 -2.02 -6.66 10.13
C ASP A 83 -2.26 -7.04 11.60
N THR A 84 -3.10 -8.04 11.84
CA THR A 84 -3.32 -8.60 13.18
C THR A 84 -2.03 -9.18 13.78
N ALA A 85 -1.24 -9.92 12.99
CA ALA A 85 0.04 -10.47 13.45
C ALA A 85 1.03 -9.37 13.86
N ASN A 86 1.11 -8.29 13.08
CA ASN A 86 1.94 -7.13 13.41
C ASN A 86 1.51 -6.48 14.72
N GLN A 87 0.20 -6.34 14.96
CA GLN A 87 -0.35 -5.83 16.22
C GLN A 87 0.01 -6.74 17.40
N LEU A 88 -0.11 -8.06 17.25
CA LEU A 88 0.27 -9.03 18.29
C LEU A 88 1.75 -8.95 18.65
N ILE A 89 2.61 -8.83 17.63
CA ILE A 89 4.06 -8.69 17.82
C ILE A 89 4.37 -7.38 18.56
N GLN A 90 3.74 -6.28 18.16
CA GLN A 90 3.96 -5.00 18.80
C GLN A 90 3.48 -5.00 20.25
N ALA A 91 2.26 -5.49 20.52
CA ALA A 91 1.73 -5.61 21.87
C ALA A 91 2.63 -6.48 22.78
N LYS A 92 3.23 -7.55 22.22
CA LYS A 92 4.21 -8.36 22.95
C LYS A 92 5.46 -7.55 23.29
N LYS A 93 6.02 -6.80 22.33
CA LYS A 93 7.18 -5.94 22.56
C LYS A 93 6.90 -4.88 23.63
N ASP A 94 5.78 -4.18 23.52
CA ASP A 94 5.38 -3.14 24.47
C ASP A 94 5.23 -3.70 25.89
N ARG A 95 4.61 -4.89 26.01
CA ARG A 95 4.49 -5.60 27.28
C ARG A 95 5.85 -6.01 27.85
N ASP A 96 6.75 -6.52 27.01
CA ASP A 96 8.06 -6.99 27.46
C ASP A 96 8.96 -5.80 27.85
N GLU A 97 8.84 -4.65 27.18
CA GLU A 97 9.47 -3.38 27.56
C GLU A 97 8.93 -2.85 28.88
N PHE A 98 7.60 -2.88 29.07
CA PHE A 98 6.96 -2.50 30.32
C PHE A 98 7.46 -3.35 31.51
N LYS A 99 7.54 -4.67 31.34
CA LYS A 99 8.09 -5.59 32.35
C LYS A 99 9.53 -5.27 32.70
N LYS A 100 10.37 -5.05 31.68
CA LYS A 100 11.76 -4.65 31.85
C LYS A 100 11.87 -3.33 32.63
N GLY A 101 11.02 -2.35 32.35
CA GLY A 101 10.96 -1.08 33.08
C GLY A 101 10.54 -1.23 34.55
N MET A 102 9.73 -2.25 34.85
CA MET A 102 9.34 -2.63 36.21
C MET A 102 10.39 -3.49 36.94
N GLY A 103 11.45 -3.95 36.25
CA GLY A 103 12.46 -4.85 36.82
C GLY A 103 11.96 -6.28 37.05
N ILE A 104 10.94 -6.73 36.31
CA ILE A 104 10.39 -8.10 36.32
C ILE A 104 10.63 -8.84 35.00
#